data_AF-A0A2C6KF06-F1
#
_entry.id   AF-A0A2C6KF06-F1
#
_cell.length_a   1.000
_cell.length_b   1.000
_cell.length_c   1.000
_cell.angle_alpha   90.00
_cell.angle_beta   90.00
_cell.angle_gamma   90.00
#
_symmetry.space_group_name_H-M   'P 1'
#
loop_
_entity.id
_entity.type
_entity.pdbx_description
1 polymer ?
#
loop_
_entity_poly.entity_id
_entity_poly.type
_entity_poly.pdbx_seq_one_letter_code
_entity_poly.pdbx_strand_id
1 'polypeptide(L)'
;MTILLLNIILASLTPASNPKFSMQTLLAYLPIYRFLFACNFATMASSISIAVMEMYGVNYKFLLDVDPKSQVDSSTLFGIAAVQQMTFLFTFTAFLFDYKFALLFNRPHTW
;
A
#
# COMPACT_ATOMS: atom_id res chain seq x y z
N MET A 1 0.12 11.22 -4.30
CA MET A 1 -0.38 10.31 -3.23
C MET A 1 -1.61 10.87 -2.50
N THR A 2 -1.57 12.11 -2.04
CA THR A 2 -2.69 12.78 -1.35
C THR A 2 -4.01 12.72 -2.12
N ILE A 3 -3.99 12.99 -3.43
CA ILE A 3 -5.18 12.93 -4.30
C ILE A 3 -5.79 11.52 -4.34
N LEU A 4 -4.96 10.47 -4.45
CA LEU A 4 -5.43 9.07 -4.44
C LEU A 4 -6.05 8.69 -3.10
N LEU A 5 -5.44 9.12 -2.00
CA LEU A 5 -5.96 8.93 -0.65
C LEU A 5 -7.32 9.61 -0.46
N LEU A 6 -7.44 10.85 -0.94
CA LEU A 6 -8.69 11.59 -0.92
C LEU A 6 -9.77 10.89 -1.76
N ASN A 7 -9.43 10.40 -2.95
CA ASN A 7 -10.35 9.62 -3.78
C ASN A 7 -10.83 8.33 -3.10
N ILE A 8 -9.95 7.62 -2.38
CA ILE A 8 -10.32 6.43 -1.59
C ILE A 8 -11.30 6.81 -0.48
N ILE A 9 -11.06 7.91 0.24
CA ILE A 9 -11.95 8.39 1.31
C ILE A 9 -13.32 8.75 0.74
N LEU A 10 -13.36 9.54 -0.33
CA LEU A 10 -14.62 9.92 -1.00
C LEU A 10 -15.37 8.70 -1.53
N ALA A 11 -14.67 7.76 -2.17
CA ALA A 11 -15.25 6.51 -2.65
C ALA A 11 -15.80 5.66 -1.49
N SER A 12 -15.14 5.67 -0.34
CA SER A 12 -15.59 4.94 0.86
C SER A 12 -16.83 5.55 1.51
N LEU A 13 -16.98 6.88 1.46
CA LEU A 13 -18.13 7.60 2.04
C LEU A 13 -19.36 7.62 1.12
N THR A 14 -19.15 7.71 -0.19
CA THR A 14 -20.24 7.74 -1.19
C THR A 14 -21.07 6.45 -1.10
N PRO A 15 -22.41 6.46 -1.18
CA PRO A 15 -23.21 5.24 -1.19
C PRO A 15 -22.84 4.33 -2.36
N ALA A 16 -22.98 3.01 -2.16
CA ALA A 16 -22.70 2.04 -3.23
C ALA A 16 -23.75 2.15 -4.34
N SER A 17 -23.28 2.18 -5.59
CA SER A 17 -24.17 2.15 -6.77
C SER A 17 -24.35 0.74 -7.31
N ASN A 18 -23.45 -0.20 -6.97
CA ASN A 18 -23.52 -1.58 -7.44
C ASN A 18 -24.55 -2.39 -6.63
N PRO A 19 -25.57 -2.99 -7.26
CA PRO A 19 -26.57 -3.81 -6.55
C PRO A 19 -25.99 -5.10 -5.94
N LYS A 20 -24.83 -5.57 -6.41
CA LYS A 20 -24.12 -6.75 -5.86
C LYS A 20 -23.17 -6.39 -4.70
N PHE A 21 -23.14 -5.12 -4.28
CA PHE A 21 -22.30 -4.69 -3.17
C PHE A 21 -22.79 -5.31 -1.85
N SER A 22 -21.90 -6.02 -1.16
CA SER A 22 -22.11 -6.47 0.22
C SER A 22 -20.98 -5.96 1.10
N MET A 23 -21.37 -5.36 2.22
CA MET A 23 -20.41 -4.92 3.24
C MET A 23 -19.65 -6.11 3.84
N GLN A 24 -20.29 -7.28 3.98
CA GLN A 24 -19.61 -8.47 4.54
C GLN A 24 -18.47 -8.93 3.64
N THR A 25 -18.70 -8.94 2.32
CA THR A 25 -17.68 -9.31 1.34
C THR A 25 -16.54 -8.28 1.33
N LEU A 26 -16.84 -6.98 1.39
CA LEU A 26 -15.80 -5.94 1.52
C LEU A 26 -14.94 -6.16 2.77
N LEU A 27 -15.58 -6.44 3.91
CA LEU A 27 -14.89 -6.71 5.17
C LEU A 27 -14.04 -7.99 5.12
N ALA A 28 -14.43 -8.98 4.32
CA ALA A 28 -13.66 -10.21 4.15
C ALA A 28 -12.34 -9.99 3.38
N TYR A 29 -12.26 -9.00 2.48
CA TYR A 29 -11.02 -8.64 1.77
C TYR A 29 -10.14 -7.66 2.55
N LEU A 30 -10.69 -6.94 3.54
CA LEU A 30 -9.97 -5.96 4.35
C LEU A 30 -8.70 -6.52 5.02
N PRO A 31 -8.66 -7.74 5.57
CA PRO A 31 -7.44 -8.31 6.17
C PRO A 31 -6.25 -8.36 5.23
N ILE A 32 -6.47 -8.65 3.94
CA ILE A 32 -5.41 -8.70 2.92
C ILE A 32 -4.80 -7.32 2.75
N TYR A 33 -5.64 -6.29 2.59
CA TYR A 33 -5.17 -4.91 2.48
C TYR A 33 -4.52 -4.40 3.78
N ARG A 34 -4.99 -4.85 4.95
CA ARG A 34 -4.33 -4.54 6.24
C ARG A 34 -2.94 -5.15 6.33
N PHE A 35 -2.77 -6.39 5.88
CA PHE A 35 -1.47 -7.05 5.83
C PHE A 35 -0.50 -6.32 4.90
N LEU A 36 -0.94 -6.01 3.67
CA LEU A 36 -0.11 -5.27 2.71
C LEU A 36 0.26 -3.86 3.23
N PHE A 37 -0.67 -3.20 3.92
CA PHE A 37 -0.39 -1.93 4.58
C PHE A 37 0.67 -2.07 5.69
N ALA A 38 0.60 -3.12 6.50
CA ALA A 38 1.60 -3.40 7.54
C ALA A 38 2.99 -3.68 6.94
N CYS A 39 3.07 -4.40 5.82
CA CYS A 39 4.32 -4.60 5.09
C CYS A 39 4.91 -3.27 4.60
N ASN A 40 4.10 -2.39 4.01
CA ASN A 40 4.55 -1.07 3.58
C ASN A 40 5.07 -0.23 4.74
N PHE A 41 4.37 -0.29 5.87
CA PHE A 41 4.79 0.42 7.08
C PHE A 41 6.12 -0.12 7.62
N ALA A 42 6.32 -1.44 7.59
CA ALA A 42 7.58 -2.06 7.99
C ALA A 42 8.75 -1.64 7.07
N THR A 43 8.56 -1.60 5.75
CA THR A 43 9.59 -1.11 4.81
C THR A 43 9.91 0.36 5.04
N MET A 44 8.90 1.19 5.32
CA MET A 44 9.12 2.62 5.63
C MET A 44 9.84 2.80 6.98
N ALA A 45 9.50 1.98 7.98
CA ALA A 45 10.18 2.02 9.27
C ALA A 45 11.64 1.58 9.16
N SER A 46 11.95 0.59 8.32
CA SER A 46 13.32 0.16 8.08
C SER A 46 14.14 1.21 7.33
N SER A 47 13.55 1.89 6.32
CA SER A 47 14.22 2.99 5.63
C SER A 47 14.53 4.16 6.56
N ILE A 48 13.60 4.53 7.45
CA ILE A 48 13.85 5.56 8.48
C ILE A 48 14.95 5.13 9.44
N SER A 49 14.93 3.87 9.90
CA SER A 49 15.93 3.35 10.83
C SER A 49 17.34 3.39 10.23
N ILE A 50 17.47 2.99 8.97
CA ILE A 50 18.74 3.05 8.25
C ILE A 50 19.17 4.51 8.00
N ALA A 51 18.25 5.41 7.66
CA ALA A 51 18.57 6.83 7.50
C ALA A 51 19.11 7.46 8.78
N VAL A 52 18.52 7.12 9.94
CA VAL A 52 19.01 7.57 11.24
C VAL A 52 20.42 7.02 11.50
N MET A 53 20.65 5.73 11.25
CA MET A 53 21.98 5.13 11.42
C MET A 53 23.02 5.76 10.49
N GLU A 54 22.69 6.04 9.23
CA GLU A 54 23.53 6.76 8.28
C GLU A 54 23.85 8.19 8.76
N MET A 55 22.85 8.91 9.26
CA MET A 55 23.00 10.29 9.77
C MET A 55 23.98 10.37 10.95
N TYR A 56 23.96 9.36 11.83
CA TYR A 56 24.87 9.28 12.98
C TYR A 56 26.20 8.55 12.67
N GLY A 57 26.43 8.14 11.42
CA GLY A 57 27.66 7.44 11.01
C GLY A 57 27.79 6.02 11.57
N VAL A 58 26.69 5.42 12.00
CA VAL A 58 26.65 4.04 12.49
C VAL A 58 26.84 3.08 11.30
N ASN A 59 27.81 2.17 11.40
CA ASN A 59 28.01 1.13 10.40
C ASN A 59 26.93 0.03 10.49
N TYR A 60 25.71 0.36 10.05
CA TYR A 60 24.56 -0.52 10.10
C TYR A 60 24.77 -1.81 9.29
N LYS A 61 25.59 -1.78 8.24
CA LYS A 61 25.90 -2.98 7.43
C LYS A 61 26.65 -4.02 8.24
N PHE A 62 27.61 -3.59 9.06
CA PHE A 62 28.30 -4.48 9.99
C PHE A 62 27.36 -5.00 11.09
N LEU A 63 26.55 -4.13 11.69
CA LEU A 63 25.67 -4.50 12.79
C LEU A 63 24.57 -5.49 12.39
N LEU A 64 24.07 -5.37 11.16
CA LEU A 64 23.00 -6.20 10.61
C LEU A 64 23.53 -7.39 9.80
N ASP A 65 24.84 -7.61 9.80
CA ASP A 65 25.51 -8.66 9.01
C ASP A 65 25.12 -8.63 7.52
N VAL A 66 25.04 -7.42 6.97
CA VAL A 66 24.74 -7.16 5.56
C VAL A 66 26.07 -7.11 4.79
N ASP A 67 26.10 -7.72 3.60
CA ASP A 67 27.27 -7.66 2.72
C ASP A 67 27.72 -6.19 2.54
N PRO A 68 28.97 -5.84 2.94
CA PRO A 68 29.47 -4.48 2.82
C PRO A 68 29.53 -3.97 1.37
N LYS A 69 29.54 -4.87 0.38
CA LYS A 69 29.46 -4.53 -1.05
C LYS A 69 28.05 -4.14 -1.49
N SER A 70 27.03 -4.37 -0.66
CA SER A 70 25.66 -3.96 -0.95
C SER A 70 25.60 -2.45 -1.13
N GLN A 71 25.05 -2.01 -2.26
CA GLN A 71 24.82 -0.60 -2.58
C GLN A 71 23.48 -0.08 -2.02
N VAL A 72 22.78 -0.90 -1.21
CA VAL A 72 21.52 -0.50 -0.59
C VAL A 72 21.79 0.48 0.55
N ASP A 73 21.25 1.67 0.38
CA ASP A 73 21.22 2.78 1.33
C ASP A 73 19.78 3.09 1.75
N SER A 74 19.61 4.05 2.66
CA SER A 74 18.27 4.51 3.07
C SER A 74 17.44 5.01 1.88
N SER A 75 18.06 5.71 0.92
CA SER A 75 17.37 6.29 -0.23
C SER A 75 16.74 5.23 -1.14
N THR A 76 17.44 4.11 -1.35
CA THR A 76 16.95 2.94 -2.09
C THR A 76 15.72 2.35 -1.40
N LEU A 77 15.77 2.16 -0.08
CA LEU A 77 14.63 1.61 0.67
C LEU A 77 13.43 2.56 0.71
N PHE A 78 13.66 3.87 0.80
CA PHE A 78 12.60 4.87 0.65
C PHE A 78 11.95 4.81 -0.73
N GLY A 79 12.74 4.63 -1.79
CA GLY A 79 12.24 4.43 -3.15
C GLY A 79 11.33 3.20 -3.25
N ILE A 80 11.76 2.07 -2.68
CA ILE A 80 10.95 0.84 -2.63
C ILE A 80 9.66 1.07 -1.85
N ALA A 81 9.74 1.67 -0.67
CA ALA A 81 8.57 1.98 0.16
C ALA A 81 7.57 2.89 -0.58
N ALA A 82 8.06 3.88 -1.32
CA ALA A 82 7.22 4.79 -2.11
C ALA A 82 6.50 4.05 -3.25
N VAL A 83 7.19 3.17 -3.98
CA VAL A 83 6.60 2.35 -5.05
C VAL A 83 5.58 1.37 -4.49
N GLN A 84 5.91 0.69 -3.39
CA GLN A 84 4.98 -0.22 -2.71
C GLN A 84 3.71 0.52 -2.24
N GLN A 85 3.86 1.70 -1.64
CA GLN A 85 2.74 2.50 -1.18
C GLN A 85 1.90 3.04 -2.35
N MET A 86 2.53 3.42 -3.47
CA MET A 86 1.82 3.84 -4.69
C MET A 86 0.99 2.68 -5.26
N THR A 87 1.61 1.52 -5.43
CA THR A 87 0.96 0.29 -5.93
C THR A 87 -0.22 -0.11 -5.04
N PHE A 88 -0.05 -0.03 -3.72
CA PHE A 88 -1.12 -0.29 -2.76
C PHE A 88 -2.32 0.66 -2.96
N LEU A 89 -2.08 1.97 -3.04
CA LEU A 89 -3.16 2.94 -3.24
C LEU A 89 -3.87 2.71 -4.58
N PHE A 90 -3.13 2.44 -5.66
CA PHE A 90 -3.72 2.17 -6.97
C PHE A 90 -4.60 0.92 -6.96
N THR A 91 -4.09 -0.20 -6.45
CA THR A 91 -4.82 -1.46 -6.40
C THR A 91 -6.04 -1.39 -5.49
N PHE A 92 -5.94 -0.72 -4.34
CA PHE A 92 -7.06 -0.53 -3.43
C PHE A 92 -8.13 0.41 -4.02
N THR A 93 -7.71 1.48 -4.70
CA THR A 93 -8.64 2.37 -5.42
C THR A 93 -9.37 1.61 -6.52
N ALA A 94 -8.65 0.88 -7.36
CA ALA A 94 -9.25 0.09 -8.44
C ALA A 94 -10.25 -0.95 -7.89
N PHE A 95 -9.89 -1.65 -6.81
CA PHE A 95 -10.77 -2.60 -6.14
C PHE A 95 -12.03 -1.94 -5.59
N LEU A 96 -11.91 -0.81 -4.87
CA LEU A 96 -13.07 -0.09 -4.36
C LEU A 96 -13.97 0.44 -5.48
N PHE A 97 -13.38 0.98 -6.54
CA PHE A 97 -14.14 1.52 -7.67
C PHE A 97 -14.90 0.43 -8.42
N ASP A 98 -14.26 -0.71 -8.67
CA ASP A 98 -14.92 -1.84 -9.32
C ASP A 98 -15.98 -2.48 -8.40
N TYR A 99 -15.64 -2.75 -7.15
CA TYR A 99 -16.54 -3.45 -6.24
C TYR A 99 -17.77 -2.61 -5.87
N LYS A 100 -17.58 -1.31 -5.62
CA LYS A 100 -18.64 -0.43 -5.09
C LYS A 100 -19.45 0.27 -6.19
N PHE A 101 -18.84 0.55 -7.34
CA PHE A 101 -19.48 1.30 -8.43
C PHE A 101 -19.58 0.53 -9.75
N ALA A 102 -19.01 -0.68 -9.86
CA ALA A 102 -19.02 -1.49 -11.08
C ALA A 102 -18.48 -0.75 -12.32
N LEU A 103 -17.53 0.17 -12.11
CA LEU A 103 -17.05 1.08 -13.16
C LEU A 103 -16.07 0.43 -14.15
N LEU A 104 -15.30 -0.59 -13.73
CA LEU A 104 -14.21 -1.15 -14.53
C LEU A 104 -14.64 -2.40 -15.28
N PHE A 105 -15.30 -3.34 -14.61
CA PHE A 105 -15.88 -4.52 -15.24
C PHE A 105 -17.40 -4.45 -15.16
N ASN A 106 -18.03 -3.96 -16.23
CA ASN A 106 -19.47 -4.07 -16.42
C ASN A 106 -19.81 -5.56 -16.60
N ARG A 107 -20.02 -6.30 -15.51
CA ARG A 107 -20.39 -7.71 -15.57
C ARG A 107 -21.83 -7.79 -16.06
N PRO A 108 -22.10 -8.30 -17.29
CA PRO A 108 -23.48 -8.51 -17.72
C PRO A 108 -24.19 -9.43 -16.74
N HIS A 109 -25.50 -9.21 -16.57
CA HIS A 109 -26.40 -10.01 -15.76
C HIS A 109 -26.35 -11.49 -16.17
N THR A 110 -25.44 -12.28 -15.61
CA THR A 110 -25.53 -13.73 -15.64
C THR A 110 -25.22 -14.30 -14.26
N TRP A 111 -26.31 -14.82 -13.69
CA TRP A 111 -26.48 -15.56 -12.43
C TRP A 111 -26.46 -14.72 -11.15
#